data_AF-A0A085ZLK5-F1
#
_entry.id   AF-A0A085ZLK5-F1
#
_cell.length_a   1.000
_cell.length_b   1.000
_cell.length_c   1.000
_cell.angle_alpha   90.00
_cell.angle_beta   90.00
_cell.angle_gamma   90.00
#
_symmetry.space_group_name_H-M   'P 1'
#
loop_
_entity.id
_entity.type
_entity.pdbx_description
1 polymer ?
#
loop_
_entity_poly.entity_id
_entity_poly.type
_entity_poly.pdbx_seq_one_letter_code
_entity_poly.pdbx_strand_id
1 'polypeptide(L)'
;MKTKYLKYINTFAIAIPLIIAMTYPFFKEAALLSALLSIAVTGFIQLSLAVIMILNNSQDMSLYLYFAGVALFFILWLRNHIVGYDNFLTFTLVPAPFLLSFYLSFLIYIKR
;
A
#
# COMPACT_ATOMS: atom_id res chain seq x y z
N MET A 1 -14.68 8.41 10.79
CA MET A 1 -13.32 8.51 11.37
C MET A 1 -12.72 9.88 11.03
N LYS A 2 -12.06 10.60 11.96
CA LYS A 2 -11.52 11.94 11.65
C LYS A 2 -10.35 11.83 10.65
N THR A 3 -10.27 12.76 9.69
CA THR A 3 -9.27 12.81 8.61
C THR A 3 -7.82 12.73 9.09
N LYS A 4 -7.53 13.28 10.28
CA LYS A 4 -6.20 13.20 10.91
C LYS A 4 -5.74 11.76 11.16
N TYR A 5 -6.64 10.87 11.56
CA TYR A 5 -6.30 9.48 11.84
C TYR A 5 -6.03 8.70 10.55
N LEU A 6 -6.75 9.01 9.45
CA LEU A 6 -6.49 8.40 8.15
C LEU A 6 -5.06 8.70 7.68
N LYS A 7 -4.61 9.96 7.83
CA LYS A 7 -3.23 10.35 7.51
C LYS A 7 -2.20 9.60 8.34
N TYR A 8 -2.36 9.58 9.66
CA TYR A 8 -1.40 8.90 10.53
C TYR A 8 -1.27 7.41 10.22
N ILE A 9 -2.38 6.71 9.97
CA ILE A 9 -2.36 5.29 9.61
C ILE A 9 -1.66 5.09 8.27
N ASN A 10 -1.95 5.92 7.26
CA ASN A 10 -1.30 5.81 5.95
C ASN A 10 0.21 6.10 6.03
N THR A 11 0.62 7.11 6.78
CA THR A 11 2.04 7.42 7.03
C THR A 11 2.74 6.28 7.76
N PHE A 12 2.07 5.70 8.78
CA PHE A 12 2.61 4.55 9.52
C PHE A 12 2.78 3.34 8.60
N ALA A 13 1.82 3.07 7.72
CA ALA A 13 1.90 1.98 6.75
C ALA A 13 3.11 2.15 5.81
N ILE A 14 3.41 3.37 5.33
CA ILE A 14 4.63 3.63 4.53
C ILE A 14 5.91 3.39 5.35
N ALA A 15 5.91 3.80 6.62
CA ALA A 15 7.11 3.78 7.44
C ALA A 15 7.55 2.35 7.80
N ILE A 16 6.61 1.43 8.03
CA ILE A 16 6.91 0.06 8.49
C ILE A 16 7.90 -0.66 7.55
N PRO A 17 7.64 -0.81 6.23
CA PRO A 17 8.58 -1.49 5.34
C PRO A 17 9.97 -0.85 5.31
N LEU A 18 10.04 0.49 5.39
CA LEU A 18 11.30 1.23 5.37
C LEU A 18 12.11 0.97 6.64
N ILE A 19 11.45 1.03 7.80
CA ILE A 19 12.08 0.77 9.10
C ILE A 19 12.58 -0.68 9.15
N ILE A 20 11.77 -1.65 8.68
CA ILE A 20 12.20 -3.06 8.63
C ILE A 20 13.40 -3.22 7.68
N ALA A 21 13.37 -2.60 6.50
CA ALA A 21 14.47 -2.66 5.55
C ALA A 21 15.78 -2.08 6.11
N MET A 22 15.72 -1.02 6.94
CA MET A 22 16.89 -0.45 7.63
C MET A 22 17.58 -1.42 8.58
N THR A 23 16.88 -2.47 9.04
CA THR A 23 17.46 -3.50 9.92
C THR A 23 18.27 -4.57 9.17
N TYR A 24 18.35 -4.49 7.84
CA TYR A 24 19.08 -5.43 6.99
C TYR A 24 20.53 -5.72 7.44
N PRO A 25 21.35 -4.74 7.87
CA PRO A 25 22.71 -5.01 8.33
C PRO A 25 22.80 -6.01 9.50
N PHE A 26 21.74 -6.11 10.30
CA PHE A 26 21.70 -6.96 11.49
C PHE A 26 21.01 -8.32 11.22
N PHE A 27 19.94 -8.33 10.44
CA PHE A 27 19.09 -9.53 10.24
C PHE A 27 19.10 -10.10 8.81
N LYS A 28 19.84 -9.49 7.87
CA LYS A 28 20.06 -9.98 6.50
C LYS A 28 18.76 -10.39 5.77
N GLU A 29 18.67 -11.60 5.24
CA GLU A 29 17.53 -12.05 4.43
C GLU A 29 16.19 -12.00 5.19
N ALA A 30 16.22 -12.22 6.51
CA ALA A 30 15.01 -12.15 7.34
C ALA A 30 14.40 -10.74 7.36
N ALA A 31 15.23 -9.69 7.39
CA ALA A 31 14.77 -8.31 7.27
C ALA A 31 14.17 -8.04 5.88
N LEU A 32 14.80 -8.55 4.81
CA LEU A 32 14.32 -8.34 3.45
C LEU A 32 12.96 -9.02 3.21
N LEU A 33 12.81 -10.28 3.65
CA LEU A 33 11.54 -11.01 3.58
C LEU A 33 10.45 -10.32 4.41
N SER A 34 10.79 -9.85 5.61
CA SER A 34 9.87 -9.13 6.49
C SER A 34 9.45 -7.78 5.88
N ALA A 35 10.38 -7.06 5.25
CA ALA A 35 10.07 -5.81 4.56
C ALA A 35 9.12 -6.06 3.38
N LEU A 36 9.39 -7.08 2.54
CA LEU A 36 8.49 -7.45 1.43
C LEU A 36 7.10 -7.87 1.92
N LEU A 37 7.02 -8.65 3.01
CA LEU A 37 5.73 -9.01 3.61
C LEU A 37 4.98 -7.76 4.09
N SER A 38 5.68 -6.82 4.72
CA SER A 38 5.08 -5.59 5.20
C SER A 38 4.61 -4.65 4.09
N ILE A 39 5.15 -4.76 2.87
CA ILE A 39 4.63 -4.07 1.68
C ILE A 39 3.22 -4.57 1.34
N ALA A 40 2.98 -5.89 1.41
CA ALA A 40 1.64 -6.45 1.22
C ALA A 40 0.67 -5.98 2.32
N VAL A 41 1.13 -5.94 3.57
CA VAL A 41 0.36 -5.37 4.69
C VAL A 41 0.04 -3.89 4.47
N THR A 42 0.98 -3.11 3.94
CA THR A 42 0.78 -1.71 3.56
C THR A 42 -0.34 -1.57 2.52
N GLY A 43 -0.29 -2.39 1.46
CA GLY A 43 -1.36 -2.51 0.46
C GLY A 43 -2.73 -2.75 1.09
N PHE A 44 -2.79 -3.61 2.11
CA PHE A 44 -4.05 -4.01 2.72
C PHE A 44 -4.62 -2.89 3.61
N ILE A 45 -3.75 -2.21 4.36
CA ILE A 45 -4.11 -1.02 5.13
C ILE A 45 -4.68 0.05 4.20
N GLN A 46 -4.01 0.30 3.06
CA GLN A 46 -4.47 1.25 2.05
C GLN A 46 -5.85 0.90 1.49
N LEU A 47 -6.08 -0.38 1.16
CA LEU A 47 -7.38 -0.86 0.67
C LEU A 47 -8.46 -0.59 1.72
N SER A 48 -8.18 -0.89 2.99
CA SER A 48 -9.09 -0.67 4.11
C SER A 48 -9.40 0.82 4.30
N LEU A 49 -8.39 1.68 4.22
CA LEU A 49 -8.56 3.14 4.29
C LEU A 49 -9.41 3.67 3.12
N ALA A 50 -9.20 3.16 1.91
CA ALA A 50 -10.00 3.53 0.73
C ALA A 50 -11.49 3.20 0.96
N VAL A 51 -11.79 2.00 1.44
CA VAL A 51 -13.16 1.58 1.77
C VAL A 51 -13.78 2.50 2.81
N ILE A 52 -13.05 2.78 3.90
CA ILE A 52 -13.53 3.70 4.94
C ILE A 52 -13.82 5.09 4.36
N MET A 53 -12.98 5.60 3.46
CA MET A 53 -13.19 6.90 2.82
C MET A 53 -14.39 6.91 1.88
N ILE A 54 -14.59 5.85 1.09
CA ILE A 54 -15.76 5.69 0.21
C ILE A 54 -17.05 5.65 1.03
N LEU A 55 -17.09 4.88 2.12
CA LEU A 55 -18.27 4.79 2.99
C LEU A 55 -18.62 6.13 3.65
N ASN A 56 -17.63 6.95 3.97
CA ASN A 56 -17.85 8.28 4.55
C ASN A 56 -18.17 9.36 3.50
N ASN A 57 -17.84 9.14 2.22
CA ASN A 57 -18.04 10.11 1.15
C ASN A 57 -18.20 9.40 -0.20
N SER A 58 -19.43 8.95 -0.47
CA SER A 58 -19.76 7.90 -1.44
C SER A 58 -19.76 8.32 -2.92
N GLN A 59 -19.58 9.60 -3.23
CA GLN A 59 -19.69 10.12 -4.61
C GLN A 59 -18.35 10.47 -5.27
N ASP A 60 -17.21 10.23 -4.62
CA ASP A 60 -15.93 10.60 -5.22
C ASP A 60 -15.30 9.50 -6.08
N MET A 61 -15.34 9.70 -7.40
CA MET A 61 -14.75 8.81 -8.40
C MET A 61 -13.24 8.57 -8.19
N SER A 62 -12.50 9.55 -7.66
CA SER A 62 -11.06 9.37 -7.37
C SER A 62 -10.80 8.33 -6.28
N LEU A 63 -11.71 8.17 -5.31
CA LEU A 63 -11.60 7.13 -4.29
C LEU A 63 -11.92 5.75 -4.84
N TYR A 64 -12.89 5.64 -5.74
CA TYR A 64 -13.17 4.38 -6.44
C TYR A 64 -12.01 3.98 -7.36
N LEU A 65 -11.43 4.93 -8.10
CA LEU A 65 -10.27 4.68 -8.94
C LEU A 65 -9.06 4.24 -8.10
N TYR A 66 -8.85 4.89 -6.95
CA TYR A 66 -7.82 4.49 -6.00
C TYR A 66 -8.04 3.08 -5.48
N PHE A 67 -9.24 2.76 -5.00
CA PHE A 67 -9.61 1.42 -4.55
C PHE A 67 -9.36 0.37 -5.64
N ALA A 68 -9.79 0.64 -6.87
CA ALA A 68 -9.55 -0.24 -8.01
C ALA A 68 -8.05 -0.44 -8.28
N GLY A 69 -7.23 0.62 -8.16
CA GLY A 69 -5.78 0.52 -8.29
C GLY A 69 -5.13 -0.37 -7.22
N VAL A 70 -5.53 -0.23 -5.95
CA VAL A 70 -5.03 -1.08 -4.87
C VAL A 70 -5.50 -2.53 -5.04
N ALA A 71 -6.76 -2.75 -5.43
CA ALA A 71 -7.27 -4.09 -5.73
C ALA A 71 -6.54 -4.74 -6.92
N LEU A 72 -6.29 -3.97 -7.98
CA LEU A 72 -5.52 -4.42 -9.14
C LEU A 72 -4.10 -4.82 -8.74
N PHE A 73 -3.44 -4.06 -7.87
CA PHE A 73 -2.14 -4.44 -7.31
C PHE A 73 -2.19 -5.83 -6.67
N PHE A 74 -3.17 -6.11 -5.82
CA PHE A 74 -3.29 -7.43 -5.19
C PHE A 74 -3.57 -8.56 -6.18
N ILE A 75 -4.43 -8.32 -7.17
CA ILE A 75 -4.74 -9.29 -8.23
C ILE A 75 -3.47 -9.60 -9.04
N LEU A 76 -2.72 -8.58 -9.43
CA LEU A 76 -1.47 -8.74 -10.18
C LEU A 76 -0.39 -9.42 -9.33
N TRP A 77 -0.27 -9.08 -8.05
CA TRP A 77 0.65 -9.73 -7.13
C TRP A 77 0.35 -11.23 -6.97
N LEU A 78 -0.92 -11.59 -6.78
CA LEU A 78 -1.35 -12.98 -6.66
C LEU A 78 -1.10 -13.74 -7.98
N ARG A 79 -1.46 -13.15 -9.12
CA ARG A 79 -1.18 -13.74 -10.44
C ARG A 79 0.31 -13.97 -10.63
N ASN A 80 1.13 -12.99 -10.26
CA ASN A 80 2.59 -13.06 -10.37
C ASN A 80 3.16 -14.21 -9.53
N HIS A 81 2.64 -14.41 -8.31
CA HIS A 81 3.00 -15.55 -7.48
C HIS A 81 2.61 -16.90 -8.12
N ILE A 82 1.40 -17.01 -8.69
CA ILE A 82 0.90 -18.25 -9.31
C ILE A 82 1.75 -18.69 -10.52
N VAL A 83 2.25 -17.75 -11.31
CA VAL A 83 3.07 -18.05 -12.50
C VAL A 83 4.57 -18.18 -12.23
N GLY A 84 4.98 -18.18 -10.96
CA GLY A 84 6.39 -18.38 -10.57
C GLY A 84 7.25 -17.12 -10.52
N TYR A 85 6.63 -15.94 -10.29
CA TYR A 85 7.26 -14.62 -10.21
C TYR A 85 8.02 -14.20 -11.49
N ASP A 86 7.39 -13.36 -12.29
CA ASP A 86 8.05 -12.68 -13.39
C ASP A 86 8.88 -11.48 -12.90
N ASN A 87 10.11 -11.33 -13.39
CA ASN A 87 11.05 -10.31 -12.92
C ASN A 87 10.54 -8.89 -13.20
N PHE A 88 9.97 -8.66 -14.38
CA PHE A 88 9.48 -7.35 -14.79
C PHE A 88 8.26 -6.94 -13.96
N LEU A 89 7.30 -7.86 -13.79
CA LEU A 89 6.12 -7.66 -12.95
C LEU A 89 6.50 -7.44 -11.49
N THR A 90 7.41 -8.24 -10.95
CA THR A 90 7.87 -8.12 -9.55
C THR A 90 8.52 -6.76 -9.31
N PHE A 91 9.44 -6.35 -10.19
CA PHE A 91 10.11 -5.05 -10.09
C PHE A 91 9.12 -3.87 -10.15
N THR A 92 8.06 -4.01 -10.94
CA THR A 92 7.01 -2.99 -11.08
C THR A 92 6.07 -2.96 -9.87
N LEU A 93 5.74 -4.13 -9.30
CA LEU A 93 4.76 -4.23 -8.21
C LEU A 93 5.32 -3.87 -6.84
N VAL A 94 6.60 -4.14 -6.57
CA VAL A 94 7.24 -3.79 -5.27
C VAL A 94 7.10 -2.31 -4.89
N PRO A 95 7.35 -1.32 -5.79
CA PRO A 95 7.17 0.09 -5.45
C PRO A 95 5.71 0.56 -5.47
N ALA A 96 4.79 -0.20 -6.05
CA ALA A 96 3.41 0.26 -6.28
C ALA A 96 2.65 0.64 -4.99
N PRO A 97 2.73 -0.12 -3.88
CA PRO A 97 2.09 0.29 -2.63
C PRO A 97 2.62 1.62 -2.09
N PHE A 98 3.90 1.94 -2.26
CA PHE A 98 4.42 3.25 -1.85
C PHE A 98 3.82 4.38 -2.69
N LEU A 99 3.78 4.22 -4.01
CA LEU A 99 3.18 5.21 -4.93
C LEU A 99 1.69 5.42 -4.63
N LEU A 100 0.95 4.33 -4.42
CA LEU A 100 -0.45 4.38 -3.99
C LEU A 100 -0.60 5.11 -2.65
N SER A 101 0.34 4.95 -1.71
CA SER A 101 0.25 5.59 -0.39
C SER A 101 0.48 7.09 -0.48
N PHE A 102 1.38 7.52 -1.35
CA PHE A 102 1.56 8.94 -1.64
C PHE A 102 0.30 9.54 -2.26
N TYR A 103 -0.30 8.84 -3.22
CA TYR A 103 -1.54 9.30 -3.84
C TYR A 103 -2.71 9.33 -2.84
N LEU A 104 -2.84 8.35 -1.94
CA LEU A 104 -3.84 8.37 -0.87
C LEU A 104 -3.61 9.55 0.09
N SER A 105 -2.35 9.85 0.44
CA SER A 105 -2.01 11.03 1.26
C SER A 105 -2.49 12.31 0.60
N PHE A 106 -2.33 12.43 -0.72
CA PHE A 106 -2.80 13.55 -1.51
C PHE A 106 -4.34 13.64 -1.51
N LEU A 107 -5.05 12.53 -1.72
CA LEU A 107 -6.51 12.49 -1.65
C LEU A 107 -7.03 12.88 -0.25
N ILE A 108 -6.40 12.40 0.82
CA ILE A 108 -6.76 12.77 2.19
C ILE A 108 -6.46 14.25 2.46
N TYR A 109 -5.46 14.85 1.81
CA TYR A 109 -5.15 16.27 1.95
C TYR A 109 -6.19 17.16 1.27
N ILE A 110 -6.57 16.86 0.02
CA ILE A 110 -7.56 17.66 -0.72
C ILE A 110 -8.95 17.56 -0.10
N LYS A 111 -9.30 16.41 0.46
CA LYS A 111 -10.62 16.13 1.03
C LYS A 111 -10.76 16.50 2.50
N ARG A 112 -9.78 17.22 3.05
CA ARG A 112 -9.80 17.75 4.42
C ARG A 112 -10.55 19.07 4.45
#